data_AF-A0A536AS97-F1
#
_entry.id   AF-A0A536AS97-F1
#
_cell.length_a   1.000
_cell.length_b   1.000
_cell.length_c   1.000
_cell.angle_alpha   90.00
_cell.angle_beta   90.00
_cell.angle_gamma   90.00
#
_symmetry.space_group_name_H-M   'P 1'
#
loop_
_entity.id
_entity.type
_entity.pdbx_description
1 polymer ?
#
loop_
_entity_poly.entity_id
_entity_poly.type
_entity_poly.pdbx_seq_one_letter_code
_entity_poly.pdbx_strand_id
1 'polypeptide(L)' 'MSTLNVDLNLPEDRASPRPRRKSKRVWVGGTAIGDGAPVAVQSMCTTLTHDVDATIRQIELLQ' A
#
# COMPACT_ATOMS: atom_id res chain seq x y z
N MET A 1 10.72 24.16 25.21
CA MET A 1 9.82 23.41 24.31
C MET A 1 10.11 23.85 22.88
N SER A 2 10.86 23.05 22.12
CA SER A 2 11.13 23.33 20.71
C SER A 2 9.87 23.01 19.91
N THR A 3 9.32 23.99 19.21
CA THR A 3 8.25 23.79 18.23
C THR A 3 8.82 22.98 17.08
N LEU A 4 8.30 21.78 16.85
CA LEU A 4 8.59 21.00 15.65
C LEU A 4 8.07 21.78 14.44
N ASN A 5 8.95 22.53 13.78
CA ASN A 5 8.67 23.10 12.47
C ASN A 5 8.72 21.95 11.46
N VAL A 6 7.55 21.41 11.13
CA VAL A 6 7.39 20.49 10.00
C VAL A 6 7.36 21.34 8.74
N ASP A 7 8.43 21.28 7.95
CA ASP A 7 8.47 21.87 6.63
C ASP A 7 7.55 21.07 5.69
N LEU A 8 6.52 21.76 5.17
CA LEU A 8 5.51 21.18 4.28
C LEU A 8 5.88 21.30 2.79
N ASN A 9 7.04 21.89 2.47
CA ASN A 9 7.48 21.99 1.09
C ASN A 9 7.83 20.62 0.51
N LEU A 10 7.56 20.45 -0.79
CA LEU A 10 7.99 19.25 -1.51
C LEU A 10 9.53 19.18 -1.46
N PRO A 11 10.13 18.03 -1.11
CA PRO A 11 11.58 17.92 -1.09
C PRO A 11 12.13 18.14 -2.50
N GLU A 12 12.87 19.23 -2.71
CA GLU A 12 13.48 19.59 -4.00
C GLU A 12 14.52 18.54 -4.47
N ASP A 13 15.03 17.72 -3.54
CA ASP A 13 15.98 16.63 -3.77
C ASP A 13 15.33 15.31 -4.21
N ARG A 14 14.46 15.34 -5.23
CA ARG A 14 13.89 14.10 -5.80
C ARG A 14 14.08 14.02 -7.30
N ALA A 15 15.32 13.74 -7.71
CA ALA A 15 15.66 13.44 -9.10
C ALA A 15 15.20 12.05 -9.57
N SER A 16 14.95 11.08 -8.65
CA SER A 16 14.57 9.70 -9.01
C SER A 16 13.85 8.95 -7.87
N PRO A 17 13.19 7.80 -8.17
CA PRO A 17 12.58 6.95 -7.15
C PRO A 17 13.62 6.44 -6.13
N ARG A 18 13.28 6.53 -4.84
CA ARG A 18 14.15 6.00 -3.78
C ARG A 18 14.21 4.47 -3.85
N PRO A 19 15.36 3.86 -3.51
CA PRO A 19 15.44 2.43 -3.35
C PRO A 19 14.46 1.96 -2.27
N ARG A 20 13.81 0.81 -2.51
CA ARG A 20 12.87 0.23 -1.56
C ARG A 20 13.61 -0.14 -0.27
N ARG A 21 13.08 0.29 0.88
CA ARG A 21 13.66 0.01 2.21
C ARG A 21 13.79 -1.49 2.46
N LYS A 22 14.92 -1.92 3.04
CA LYS A 22 15.06 -3.30 3.57
C LYS A 22 14.05 -3.52 4.70
N SER A 23 13.21 -4.54 4.56
CA SER A 23 12.17 -4.90 5.54
C SER A 23 12.15 -6.42 5.73
N LYS A 24 11.58 -6.88 6.84
CA LYS A 24 11.27 -8.30 7.03
C LYS A 24 10.23 -8.75 5.99
N ARG A 25 10.22 -10.05 5.69
CA ARG A 25 9.19 -10.70 4.87
C ARG A 25 7.96 -10.99 5.72
N VAL A 26 6.78 -10.74 5.15
CA VAL A 26 5.48 -11.16 5.69
C VAL A 26 4.70 -11.86 4.58
N TRP A 27 3.94 -12.88 4.95
CA TRP A 27 3.03 -13.58 4.05
C TRP A 27 1.59 -13.17 4.33
N VAL A 28 0.86 -12.76 3.30
CA VAL A 28 -0.58 -12.52 3.34
C VAL A 28 -1.22 -13.57 2.44
N GLY A 29 -1.76 -14.64 3.05
CA GLY A 29 -2.12 -15.85 2.31
C GLY A 29 -0.89 -16.40 1.56
N GLY A 30 -0.99 -16.51 0.24
CA GLY A 30 0.11 -16.94 -0.64
C GLY A 30 1.03 -15.82 -1.16
N THR A 31 0.80 -14.56 -0.78
CA THR A 31 1.53 -13.40 -1.33
C THR A 31 2.63 -12.95 -0.37
N ALA A 32 3.89 -12.94 -0.83
CA ALA A 32 5.02 -12.42 -0.08
C ALA A 32 5.16 -10.90 -0.20
N ILE A 33 5.31 -10.20 0.93
CA ILE A 33 5.47 -8.75 1.01
C ILE A 33 6.77 -8.43 1.78
N GLY A 34 7.54 -7.46 1.25
CA GLY A 34 8.83 -7.05 1.82
C GLY A 34 10.01 -7.91 1.36
N ASP A 35 11.19 -7.68 1.94
CA ASP A 35 12.38 -8.54 1.78
C ASP A 35 12.70 -8.93 0.32
N GLY A 36 12.71 -7.94 -0.57
CA GLY A 36 13.01 -8.14 -2.00
C GLY A 36 11.90 -8.80 -2.83
N ALA A 37 10.78 -9.21 -2.25
CA ALA A 37 9.61 -9.64 -3.01
C ALA A 37 9.07 -8.49 -3.89
N PRO A 38 8.42 -8.76 -5.04
CA PRO A 38 7.80 -7.73 -5.87
C PRO A 38 6.84 -6.82 -5.07
N VAL A 39 6.61 -5.61 -5.57
CA VAL A 39 5.62 -4.70 -4.97
C VAL A 39 4.22 -5.21 -5.33
N ALA A 40 3.48 -5.72 -4.34
CA ALA A 40 2.10 -6.14 -4.53
C ALA A 40 1.18 -4.92 -4.67
N VAL A 41 0.19 -5.02 -5.56
CA VAL A 41 -0.90 -4.05 -5.69
C VAL A 41 -2.06 -4.51 -4.82
N GLN A 42 -2.69 -3.58 -4.09
CA GLN A 42 -3.87 -3.83 -3.28
C GLN A 42 -4.97 -2.86 -3.70
N SER A 43 -6.23 -3.30 -3.60
CA SER A 43 -7.42 -2.46 -3.75
C SER A 43 -8.37 -2.65 -2.56
N MET A 44 -9.49 -1.92 -2.56
CA MET A 44 -10.51 -1.95 -1.52
C MET A 44 -11.91 -1.88 -2.16
N CYS A 45 -12.82 -2.73 -1.72
CA CYS A 45 -14.21 -2.68 -2.17
C CYS A 45 -14.93 -1.44 -1.62
N THR A 46 -15.94 -0.98 -2.34
CA THR A 46 -16.76 0.19 -2.00
C THR A 46 -18.22 -0.17 -1.75
N THR A 47 -18.60 -1.43 -1.94
CA THR A 47 -19.91 -1.97 -1.59
C THR A 47 -20.10 -2.06 -0.08
N LEU A 48 -21.35 -2.16 0.37
CA LEU A 48 -21.65 -2.46 1.76
C LEU A 48 -21.20 -3.90 2.04
N THR A 49 -20.30 -4.12 3.01
CA THR A 49 -19.70 -5.45 3.24
C THR A 49 -20.72 -6.54 3.57
N HIS A 50 -21.88 -6.18 4.13
CA HIS A 50 -22.96 -7.15 4.40
C HIS A 50 -23.79 -7.51 3.16
N ASP A 51 -23.68 -6.75 2.06
CA ASP A 51 -24.15 -7.14 0.75
C ASP A 51 -23.11 -8.05 0.10
N VAL A 52 -23.28 -9.35 0.34
CA VAL A 52 -22.34 -10.38 -0.05
C VAL A 52 -22.19 -10.45 -1.57
N ASP A 53 -23.29 -10.43 -2.31
CA ASP A 53 -23.28 -10.59 -3.77
C ASP A 53 -22.61 -9.40 -4.46
N ALA A 54 -22.93 -8.17 -4.04
CA ALA A 54 -22.30 -6.98 -4.60
C ALA A 54 -20.79 -6.97 -4.30
N THR A 55 -20.39 -7.37 -3.09
CA THR A 55 -18.98 -7.38 -2.68
C THR A 55 -18.18 -8.44 -3.42
N ILE A 56 -18.71 -9.66 -3.59
CA ILE A 56 -18.04 -10.72 -4.37
C ILE A 56 -17.86 -10.27 -5.82
N ARG A 57 -18.90 -9.72 -6.44
CA ARG A 57 -18.80 -9.20 -7.82
C ARG A 57 -17.71 -8.13 -7.96
N GLN A 58 -17.57 -7.23 -6.98
CA GLN A 58 -16.51 -6.23 -7.01
C GLN A 58 -15.11 -6.86 -6.83
N ILE A 59 -14.97 -7.86 -5.97
CA ILE A 59 -13.71 -8.60 -5.79
C ILE A 59 -13.27 -9.23 -7.12
N GLU A 60 -14.18 -9.90 -7.83
CA GLU A 60 -13.90 -10.53 -9.13
C GLU A 60 -13.42 -9.54 -10.20
N LEU A 61 -13.87 -8.28 -10.13
CA LEU A 61 -13.42 -7.22 -11.04
C LEU A 61 -12.06 -6.61 -10.66
N LEU A 62 -11.60 -6.82 -9.42
CA LEU A 62 -10.36 -6.26 -8.88
C LEU A 62 -9.19 -7.25 -8.86
N GLN A 63 -9.47 -8.55 -9.01
CA GLN A 63 -8.47 -9.62 -9.07
C GLN A 63 -7.91 -9.80 -10.49
#